data_AF-A0A1Q7UKI2-F1
#
_entry.id   AF-A0A1Q7UKI2-F1
#
_cell.length_a   1.000
_cell.length_b   1.000
_cell.length_c   1.000
_cell.angle_alpha   90.00
_cell.angle_beta   90.00
_cell.angle_gamma   90.00
#
_symmetry.space_group_name_H-M   'P 1'
#
loop_
_entity.id
_entity.type
_entity.pdbx_description
1 polymer ?
#
loop_
_entity_poly.entity_id
_entity_poly.type
_entity_poly.pdbx_seq_one_letter_code
_entity_poly.pdbx_strand_id
1 'polypeptide(L)'
;MELYQAEWCPHSHKVRQRLTELGLDFWTRQVAADPSRRQQMRQHVGTDEIPVLVPDDGEPVCGEDDILEYLSRFDEAPGADAHRAKAREEVPTFAEVGSAQS
;
A
#
# COMPACT_ATOMS: atom_id res chain seq x y z
N MET A 1 -9.86 0.09 -8.51
CA MET A 1 -8.58 0.75 -8.12
C MET A 1 -7.40 -0.19 -8.32
N GLU A 2 -6.22 0.35 -8.62
CA GLU A 2 -4.95 -0.38 -8.69
C GLU A 2 -3.93 0.15 -7.67
N LEU A 3 -3.11 -0.73 -7.09
CA LEU A 3 -2.07 -0.36 -6.14
C LEU A 3 -0.71 -0.88 -6.61
N TYR A 4 0.19 0.04 -6.99
CA TYR A 4 1.60 -0.25 -7.22
C TYR A 4 2.30 -0.43 -5.89
N GLN A 5 2.82 -1.63 -5.66
CA GLN A 5 3.30 -2.05 -4.34
C GLN A 5 4.34 -3.15 -4.42
N ALA A 6 4.98 -3.41 -3.28
CA ALA A 6 5.70 -4.66 -3.04
C ALA A 6 5.44 -5.17 -1.61
N GLU A 7 5.47 -6.49 -1.42
CA GLU A 7 5.13 -7.11 -0.13
C GLU A 7 6.12 -6.76 0.98
N TRP A 8 7.38 -6.52 0.63
CA TRP A 8 8.43 -6.10 1.57
C TRP A 8 8.30 -4.64 2.03
N CYS A 9 7.45 -3.83 1.38
CA CYS A 9 7.35 -2.41 1.65
C CYS A 9 6.38 -2.14 2.82
N PRO A 10 6.85 -1.60 3.96
CA PRO A 10 5.99 -1.34 5.12
C PRO A 10 4.91 -0.27 4.83
N HIS A 11 5.25 0.73 4.01
CA HIS A 11 4.31 1.76 3.56
C HIS A 11 3.17 1.16 2.74
N SER A 12 3.51 0.29 1.80
CA SER A 12 2.52 -0.44 1.01
C SER A 12 1.66 -1.37 1.88
N HIS A 13 2.25 -2.00 2.90
CA HIS A 13 1.50 -2.85 3.82
C HIS A 13 0.40 -2.07 4.55
N LYS A 14 0.72 -0.90 5.11
CA LYS A 14 -0.27 -0.06 5.80
C LYS A 14 -1.42 0.35 4.87
N VAL A 15 -1.12 0.69 3.61
CA VAL A 15 -2.15 0.99 2.61
C VAL A 15 -3.03 -0.24 2.34
N ARG A 16 -2.45 -1.43 2.14
CA ARG A 16 -3.23 -2.68 1.95
C ARG A 16 -4.09 -3.02 3.16
N GLN A 17 -3.56 -2.82 4.36
CA GLN A 17 -4.32 -3.00 5.59
C GLN A 17 -5.50 -2.03 5.63
N ARG A 18 -5.29 -0.75 5.30
CA ARG A 18 -6.38 0.23 5.26
C ARG A 18 -7.45 -0.11 4.22
N LEU A 19 -7.06 -0.53 3.01
CA LEU A 19 -7.99 -0.99 1.98
C LEU A 19 -8.82 -2.19 2.47
N THR A 20 -8.22 -3.11 3.23
CA THR A 20 -8.91 -4.24 3.86
C THR A 20 -9.91 -3.78 4.92
N GLU A 21 -9.53 -2.84 5.79
CA GLU A 21 -10.41 -2.26 6.82
C GLU A 21 -11.62 -1.54 6.21
N LEU A 22 -11.45 -0.92 5.05
CA LEU A 22 -12.51 -0.27 4.30
C LEU A 22 -13.36 -1.24 3.46
N GLY A 23 -12.91 -2.50 3.31
CA GLY A 23 -13.57 -3.48 2.45
C GLY A 23 -13.56 -3.10 0.96
N LEU A 24 -12.54 -2.37 0.52
CA LEU A 24 -12.42 -1.91 -0.86
C LEU A 24 -11.64 -2.91 -1.71
N ASP A 25 -12.21 -3.31 -2.84
CA ASP A 25 -11.54 -4.16 -3.82
C ASP A 25 -10.46 -3.37 -4.59
N PHE A 26 -9.29 -3.99 -4.77
CA PHE A 26 -8.20 -3.40 -5.52
C PHE A 26 -7.36 -4.47 -6.22
N TRP A 27 -6.74 -4.07 -7.33
CA TRP A 27 -5.77 -4.90 -8.05
C TRP A 27 -4.36 -4.52 -7.62
N THR A 28 -3.51 -5.50 -7.35
CA THR A 28 -2.09 -5.23 -7.08
C THR A 28 -1.29 -5.17 -8.37
N ARG A 29 -0.39 -4.19 -8.46
CA ARG A 29 0.64 -4.09 -9.48
C ARG A 29 1.98 -4.29 -8.80
N GLN A 30 2.59 -5.46 -9.05
CA GLN A 30 3.89 -5.80 -8.50
C GLN A 30 4.97 -4.96 -9.17
N VAL A 31 5.92 -4.45 -8.38
CA VAL A 31 7.05 -3.68 -8.90
C VAL A 31 8.37 -4.41 -8.67
N ALA A 32 9.37 -4.10 -9.51
CA ALA A 32 10.73 -4.57 -9.27
C ALA A 32 11.26 -4.06 -7.91
N ALA A 33 12.05 -4.87 -7.21
CA ALA A 33 12.67 -4.44 -5.95
C ALA A 33 13.53 -3.19 -6.14
N ASP A 34 14.34 -3.17 -7.22
CA ASP A 34 15.16 -2.04 -7.65
C ASP A 34 14.29 -0.96 -8.34
N PRO A 35 14.19 0.28 -7.78
CA PRO A 35 13.43 1.37 -8.37
C PRO A 35 13.84 1.72 -9.81
N SER A 36 15.14 1.60 -10.14
CA SER A 36 15.64 1.92 -11.49
C SER A 36 15.03 1.02 -12.57
N ARG A 37 14.56 -0.18 -12.19
CA ARG A 37 13.91 -1.16 -13.07
C ARG A 37 12.40 -0.97 -13.17
N ARG A 38 11.81 0.04 -12.52
CA ARG A 38 10.37 0.34 -12.54
C ARG A 38 9.97 1.27 -13.69
N GLN A 39 10.63 1.13 -14.85
CA GLN A 39 10.42 2.04 -15.98
C GLN A 39 8.96 2.06 -16.49
N GLN A 40 8.30 0.90 -16.53
CA GLN A 40 6.89 0.82 -16.92
C GLN A 40 5.96 1.52 -15.93
N MET A 41 6.23 1.38 -14.63
CA MET A 41 5.49 2.10 -13.59
C MET A 41 5.69 3.62 -13.75
N ARG A 42 6.94 4.09 -13.87
CA ARG A 42 7.22 5.52 -14.06
C ARG A 42 6.56 6.09 -15.31
N GLN A 43 6.48 5.31 -16.40
CA GLN A 43 5.75 5.70 -17.61
C GLN A 43 4.23 5.81 -17.38
N HIS A 44 3.67 4.99 -16.48
CA HIS A 44 2.24 4.95 -16.23
C HIS A 44 1.78 5.97 -15.17
N VAL A 45 2.49 6.06 -14.04
CA VAL A 45 2.08 6.86 -12.86
C VAL A 45 3.06 8.00 -12.54
N GLY A 46 4.08 8.24 -13.35
CA GLY A 46 4.99 9.38 -13.23
C GLY A 46 6.07 9.26 -12.15
N THR A 47 6.09 8.19 -11.36
CA THR A 47 7.09 7.93 -10.31
C THR A 47 7.52 6.46 -10.29
N ASP A 48 8.68 6.17 -9.72
CA ASP A 48 9.13 4.82 -9.37
C ASP A 48 9.11 4.55 -7.85
N GLU A 49 8.60 5.48 -7.03
CA GLU A 49 8.39 5.29 -5.60
C GLU A 49 7.06 4.56 -5.32
N ILE A 50 7.04 3.69 -4.31
CA ILE A 50 5.84 2.96 -3.88
C ILE A 50 5.51 3.30 -2.42
N PRO A 51 4.23 3.26 -2.00
CA PRO A 51 3.05 2.89 -2.78
C PRO A 51 2.53 3.99 -3.73
N VAL A 52 1.81 3.58 -4.79
CA VAL A 52 0.96 4.47 -5.59
C VAL A 52 -0.41 3.84 -5.78
N LEU A 53 -1.47 4.53 -5.39
CA LEU A 53 -2.86 4.11 -5.62
C LEU A 53 -3.41 4.84 -6.85
N VAL A 54 -3.98 4.10 -7.79
CA VAL A 54 -4.67 4.62 -8.97
C VAL A 54 -6.18 4.35 -8.79
N PRO A 55 -6.99 5.37 -8.48
CA PRO A 55 -8.45 5.25 -8.48
C PRO A 55 -9.00 4.91 -9.86
N ASP A 56 -10.22 4.37 -9.94
CA ASP A 56 -10.82 4.02 -11.23
C ASP A 56 -11.13 5.27 -12.09
N ASP A 57 -11.47 6.40 -11.46
CA ASP A 57 -11.81 7.68 -12.12
C ASP A 57 -10.99 8.86 -11.56
N GLY A 58 -9.70 8.69 -11.32
CA GLY A 58 -8.87 9.74 -10.70
C GLY A 58 -7.39 9.70 -11.06
N GLU A 59 -6.68 10.76 -10.66
CA GLU A 59 -5.23 10.84 -10.81
C GLU A 59 -4.51 9.90 -9.81
N PRO A 60 -3.31 9.39 -10.17
CA PRO A 60 -2.49 8.62 -9.24
C PRO A 60 -2.19 9.39 -7.95
N VAL A 61 -2.34 8.71 -6.81
CA VAL A 61 -2.00 9.23 -5.48
C VAL A 61 -0.75 8.52 -4.99
N CYS A 62 0.31 9.28 -4.74
CA CYS A 62 1.65 8.75 -4.46
C CYS A 62 2.01 8.91 -2.98
N GLY A 63 2.55 7.85 -2.38
CA GLY A 63 3.02 7.86 -0.98
C GLY A 63 1.95 7.44 0.03
N GLU A 64 2.41 6.88 1.16
CA GLU A 64 1.52 6.35 2.21
C GLU A 64 0.54 7.40 2.73
N ASP A 65 1.03 8.54 3.17
CA ASP A 65 0.22 9.55 3.87
C ASP A 65 -0.89 10.11 2.97
N ASP A 66 -0.55 10.48 1.74
CA ASP A 66 -1.51 11.01 0.76
C ASP A 66 -2.55 9.96 0.36
N ILE A 67 -2.14 8.69 0.24
CA ILE A 67 -3.08 7.59 -0.02
C ILE A 67 -4.00 7.38 1.18
N LEU A 68 -3.50 7.39 2.41
CA LEU A 68 -4.33 7.24 3.60
C LEU A 68 -5.33 8.40 3.75
N GLU A 69 -4.90 9.63 3.44
CA GLU A 69 -5.76 10.80 3.40
C GLU A 69 -6.84 10.66 2.31
N TYR A 70 -6.48 10.20 1.11
CA TYR A 70 -7.46 9.89 0.07
C TYR A 70 -8.48 8.84 0.52
N LEU A 71 -8.00 7.77 1.17
CA LEU A 71 -8.84 6.66 1.66
C LEU A 71 -9.71 7.05 2.86
N SER A 72 -9.43 8.15 3.55
CA SER A 72 -10.26 8.65 4.66
C SER A 72 -11.69 9.03 4.23
N ARG A 73 -11.91 9.21 2.93
CA ARG A 73 -13.20 9.58 2.32
C ARG A 73 -14.21 8.43 2.25
N PHE A 74 -13.77 7.21 2.54
CA PHE A 74 -14.60 6.01 2.50
C PHE A 74 -14.97 5.56 3.91
N ASP A 75 -16.19 5.03 4.05
CA ASP A 75 -16.67 4.49 5.32
C ASP A 75 -15.98 3.18 5.68
N GLU A 76 -15.76 2.94 6.97
CA GLU A 76 -15.21 1.66 7.44
C GLU A 76 -16.20 0.52 7.24
N ALA A 77 -15.69 -0.66 6.84
CA ALA A 77 -16.49 -1.85 6.83
C ALA A 77 -16.81 -2.32 8.27
N PRO A 78 -17.93 -3.02 8.50
CA PRO A 78 -18.30 -3.50 9.85
C PRO A 78 -17.23 -4.35 10.57
N GLY A 79 -16.28 -4.93 9.83
CA GLY A 79 -15.18 -5.76 10.35
C GLY A 79 -13.84 -5.04 10.57
N ALA A 80 -13.77 -3.72 10.39
CA ALA A 80 -12.49 -2.98 10.43
C ALA A 80 -11.69 -3.20 11.73
N ASP A 81 -12.35 -3.12 12.90
CA ASP A 81 -11.70 -3.36 14.19
C ASP A 81 -11.17 -4.79 14.34
N ALA A 82 -11.88 -5.78 13.81
CA ALA A 82 -11.43 -7.17 13.83
C ALA A 82 -10.18 -7.36 12.96
N HIS A 83 -10.11 -6.71 11.80
CA HIS A 83 -8.91 -6.70 10.96
C HIS A 83 -7.73 -6.03 11.67
N ARG A 84 -7.93 -4.90 12.34
CA ARG A 84 -6.88 -4.24 13.14
C ARG A 84 -6.37 -5.13 14.28
N ALA A 85 -7.28 -5.80 14.99
CA ALA A 85 -6.91 -6.73 16.05
C ALA A 85 -6.07 -7.90 15.50
N LYS A 86 -6.50 -8.50 14.38
CA LYS A 86 -5.74 -9.57 13.71
C LYS A 86 -4.39 -9.12 13.16
N ALA A 87 -4.30 -7.92 12.58
CA ALA A 87 -3.01 -7.39 12.15
C ALA A 87 -2.01 -7.26 13.31
N ARG A 88 -2.45 -6.81 14.48
CA ARG A 88 -1.59 -6.70 15.68
C ARG A 88 -1.16 -8.06 16.25
N GLU A 89 -1.97 -9.10 16.07
CA GLU A 89 -1.68 -10.46 16.53
C GLU A 89 -0.72 -11.19 15.57
N GLU A 90 -0.98 -11.11 14.26
CA GLU A 90 -0.38 -11.98 13.25
C GLU A 90 0.80 -11.35 12.51
N VAL A 91 0.86 -10.01 12.43
CA VAL A 91 1.92 -9.29 11.70
C VAL A 91 2.92 -8.75 12.72
N PRO A 92 4.07 -9.43 12.94
CA PRO A 92 5.14 -8.85 13.74
C PRO A 92 5.61 -7.54 13.09
N THR A 93 6.16 -6.64 13.91
CA THR A 93 6.61 -5.32 13.45
C THR A 93 7.57 -5.48 12.26
N PHE A 94 7.30 -4.81 11.14
CA PHE A 94 8.19 -4.73 9.96
C PHE A 94 9.65 -4.34 10.28
N ALA A 95 9.92 -3.86 11.51
CA ALA A 95 11.23 -3.50 12.05
C ALA A 95 12.21 -4.68 12.23
N GLU A 96 11.76 -5.94 12.28
CA GLU A 96 12.66 -7.06 12.58
C GLU A 96 13.47 -7.58 11.38
N VAL A 97 13.25 -7.07 10.17
CA VAL A 97 14.10 -7.35 8.98
C VAL A 97 15.00 -6.14 8.67
N GLY A 98 15.50 -5.48 9.72
CA GLY A 98 16.45 -4.35 9.63
C GLY A 98 17.81 -4.61 10.31
N SER A 99 18.00 -5.79 10.91
CA SER A 99 19.18 -6.07 11.75
C SER A 99 20.08 -7.16 11.13
N ALA A 100 20.55 -6.92 9.91
CA ALA A 100 21.66 -7.67 9.34
C ALA A 100 22.53 -6.77 8.47
N GLN A 101 23.12 -5.73 9.07
CA GLN A 101 24.30 -5.05 8.54
C GLN A 101 25.24 -4.77 9.73
N SER A 102 26.20 -5.65 9.95
CA SER A 102 27.51 -5.37 10.54
C SER A 102 28.50 -6.44 10.08
#